data_AF-A0A0S8J6B5-F1
#
_entry.id   AF-A0A0S8J6B5-F1
#
_cell.length_a   1.000
_cell.length_b   1.000
_cell.length_c   1.000
_cell.angle_alpha   90.00
_cell.angle_beta   90.00
_cell.angle_gamma   90.00
#
_symmetry.space_group_name_H-M   'P 1'
#
loop_
_entity.id
_entity.type
_entity.pdbx_description
1 polymer ?
#
loop_
_entity_poly.entity_id
_entity_poly.type
_entity_poly.pdbx_seq_one_letter_code
_entity_poly.pdbx_strand_id
1 'polypeptide(L)'
;MNIRTERKSGFTLIELLIVVAIIAILALIAVPNFLGRASNIAPYRQLTTPVAYITSIPECPFSRYARGNTYATTPETHFGWYYHYEAVADQWSNDPLIARGYRWSLRSIGPSRTFAGVWETDIMEQGSTDYIYDPTNGTVSIGWIVYTNKGFYAGGPY
;
A
#
# COMPACT_ATOMS: atom_id res chain seq x y z
N MET A 1 -18.93 12.93 62.36
CA MET A 1 -18.26 13.24 61.08
C MET A 1 -19.34 13.39 60.01
N ASN A 2 -19.64 14.61 59.57
CA ASN A 2 -20.75 14.89 58.64
C ASN A 2 -20.26 14.76 57.20
N ILE A 3 -20.81 13.81 56.44
CA ILE A 3 -20.51 13.59 55.03
C ILE A 3 -21.47 14.47 54.21
N ARG A 4 -20.94 15.53 53.58
CA ARG A 4 -21.69 16.33 52.61
C ARG A 4 -21.69 15.58 51.28
N THR A 5 -22.87 15.15 50.82
CA THR A 5 -23.05 14.58 49.48
C THR A 5 -23.22 15.72 48.47
N GLU A 6 -22.22 15.95 47.62
CA GLU A 6 -22.36 16.87 46.49
C GLU A 6 -23.24 16.23 45.41
N ARG A 7 -24.33 16.90 45.02
CA ARG A 7 -25.15 16.45 43.90
C ARG A 7 -24.37 16.68 42.61
N LYS A 8 -24.07 15.62 41.87
CA LYS A 8 -23.52 15.72 40.52
C LYS A 8 -24.57 16.35 39.61
N SER A 9 -24.24 17.44 38.92
CA SER A 9 -25.12 18.06 37.92
C SER A 9 -25.26 17.12 36.73
N GLY A 10 -26.51 16.81 36.34
CA GLY A 10 -26.80 16.11 35.09
C GLY A 10 -26.62 17.03 33.88
N PHE A 11 -26.44 16.44 32.70
CA PHE A 11 -26.43 17.18 31.43
C PHE A 11 -27.81 17.81 31.16
N THR A 12 -27.79 19.04 30.66
CA THR A 12 -28.99 19.72 30.15
C THR A 12 -29.36 19.21 28.75
N LEU A 13 -30.65 19.35 28.39
CA LEU A 13 -31.15 18.91 27.09
C LEU A 13 -30.51 19.69 25.93
N ILE A 14 -30.18 20.97 26.16
CA ILE A 14 -29.52 21.80 25.17
C ILE A 14 -28.05 21.39 24.95
N GLU A 15 -27.33 21.01 26.01
CA GLU A 15 -25.96 20.50 25.89
C GLU A 15 -25.93 19.22 25.05
N LEU A 16 -26.85 18.29 25.29
CA LEU A 16 -26.94 17.05 24.51
C LEU A 16 -27.22 17.33 23.03
N LEU A 17 -28.15 18.26 22.72
CA LEU A 17 -28.48 18.62 21.35
C LEU A 17 -27.29 19.21 20.60
N ILE A 18 -26.51 20.07 21.25
CA ILE A 18 -25.30 20.65 20.66
C ILE A 18 -24.26 19.55 20.37
N VAL A 19 -24.05 18.62 21.31
CA VAL A 19 -23.10 17.51 21.12
C VAL A 19 -23.49 16.64 19.93
N VAL A 20 -24.76 16.24 19.82
CA VAL A 20 -25.24 15.41 18.71
C VAL A 20 -25.14 16.15 17.38
N ALA A 21 -25.45 17.46 17.35
CA ALA A 21 -25.32 18.28 16.15
C ALA A 21 -23.87 18.35 15.65
N ILE A 22 -22.90 18.54 16.55
CA ILE A 22 -21.47 18.57 16.19
C ILE A 22 -21.02 17.21 15.66
N ILE A 23 -21.39 16.11 16.32
CA ILE A 23 -21.04 14.74 15.87
C ILE A 23 -21.61 14.48 14.47
N ALA A 24 -22.86 14.89 14.20
CA ALA A 24 -23.49 14.71 12.90
C ALA A 24 -22.77 15.47 11.77
N ILE A 25 -22.36 16.73 12.03
CA ILE A 25 -21.59 17.53 11.08
C ILE A 25 -20.22 16.89 10.79
N LEU A 26 -19.52 16.46 11.84
CA LEU A 26 -18.22 15.79 11.69
C LEU A 26 -18.35 14.47 10.92
N ALA A 27 -19.38 13.67 11.21
CA ALA A 27 -19.64 12.42 10.51
C ALA A 27 -19.93 12.63 9.02
N LEU A 28 -20.72 13.67 8.67
CA LEU A 28 -21.04 13.98 7.28
C LEU A 28 -19.79 14.32 6.45
N ILE A 29 -18.79 14.97 7.05
CA ILE A 29 -17.51 15.28 6.39
C ILE A 29 -16.58 14.06 6.39
N ALA A 30 -16.51 13.31 7.49
CA ALA A 30 -15.56 12.22 7.67
C ALA A 30 -15.94 10.95 6.88
N VAL A 31 -17.22 10.56 6.87
CA VAL A 31 -17.68 9.30 6.27
C VAL A 31 -17.37 9.18 4.76
N PRO A 32 -17.70 10.16 3.88
CA PRO A 32 -17.38 10.03 2.45
C PRO A 32 -15.87 9.97 2.19
N ASN A 33 -15.08 10.74 2.95
CA ASN A 33 -13.61 10.70 2.87
C ASN A 33 -13.03 9.36 3.32
N PHE A 34 -13.66 8.70 4.29
CA PHE A 34 -13.25 7.39 4.79
C PHE A 34 -13.60 6.26 3.81
N LEU A 35 -14.81 6.28 3.24
CA LEU A 35 -15.29 5.26 2.30
C LEU A 35 -14.56 5.31 0.94
N GLY A 36 -14.25 6.51 0.43
CA GLY A 36 -13.51 6.67 -0.83
C GLY A 36 -12.06 6.18 -0.79
N ARG A 37 -11.46 6.06 0.41
CA ARG A 37 -10.11 5.48 0.57
C ARG A 37 -10.15 3.96 0.76
N ALA A 38 -11.22 3.39 1.30
CA ALA A 38 -11.33 1.97 1.67
C ALA A 38 -11.17 0.98 0.49
N SER A 39 -11.56 1.37 -0.72
CA SER A 39 -11.47 0.51 -1.91
C SER A 39 -10.04 0.31 -2.44
N ASN A 40 -9.08 1.14 -2.02
CA ASN A 40 -7.70 1.11 -2.51
C ASN A 40 -6.68 0.61 -1.47
N ILE A 41 -7.10 0.16 -0.29
CA ILE A 41 -6.18 -0.12 0.84
C ILE A 41 -5.80 -1.60 0.97
N ALA A 42 -6.48 -2.53 0.29
CA ALA A 42 -6.26 -3.97 0.51
C ALA A 42 -4.79 -4.41 0.41
N PRO A 43 -3.96 -3.96 -0.57
CA PRO A 43 -2.55 -4.30 -0.61
C PRO A 43 -1.66 -3.44 0.32
N TYR A 44 -2.15 -2.33 0.88
CA TYR A 44 -1.33 -1.36 1.62
C TYR A 44 -1.62 -1.29 3.12
N ARG A 45 -2.57 -2.08 3.63
CA ARG A 45 -2.85 -2.21 5.09
C ARG A 45 -1.59 -2.57 5.89
N GLN A 46 -0.60 -3.16 5.24
CA GLN A 46 0.66 -3.61 5.81
C GLN A 46 1.75 -2.51 5.83
N LEU A 47 1.52 -1.34 5.20
CA LEU A 47 2.43 -0.18 5.24
C LEU A 47 2.16 0.78 6.42
N THR A 48 1.07 0.57 7.16
CA THR A 48 0.74 1.37 8.35
C THR A 48 1.02 0.54 9.60
N THR A 49 2.09 0.88 10.32
CA THR A 49 2.20 0.55 11.75
C THR A 49 1.10 1.31 12.53
N PRO A 50 0.92 1.09 13.85
CA PRO A 50 -0.01 1.91 14.64
C PRO A 50 0.23 3.43 14.53
N VAL A 51 1.43 3.83 14.07
CA VAL A 51 1.76 5.20 13.66
C VAL A 51 1.87 5.26 12.13
N ALA A 52 1.06 6.11 11.50
CA ALA A 52 1.11 6.36 10.07
C ALA A 52 2.29 7.29 9.74
N TYR A 53 3.34 6.76 9.11
CA TYR A 53 4.48 7.55 8.62
C TYR A 53 4.23 8.20 7.25
N ILE A 54 3.21 7.73 6.51
CA ILE A 54 2.83 8.27 5.21
C ILE A 54 1.34 8.65 5.21
N THR A 55 1.02 9.89 4.81
CA THR A 55 -0.35 10.45 4.85
C THR A 55 -1.16 10.12 3.60
N SER A 56 -0.49 9.68 2.54
CA SER A 56 -1.07 9.19 1.28
C SER A 56 -0.15 8.17 0.63
N ILE A 57 -0.73 7.22 -0.12
CA ILE A 57 0.06 6.30 -0.95
C ILE A 57 0.53 7.08 -2.19
N PRO A 58 1.84 7.15 -2.47
CA PRO A 58 2.33 7.83 -3.65
C PRO A 58 1.86 7.11 -4.91
N GLU A 59 1.43 7.87 -5.91
CA GLU A 59 1.16 7.31 -7.23
C GLU A 59 2.47 6.88 -7.88
N CYS A 60 2.48 5.70 -8.50
CA CYS A 60 3.61 5.30 -9.32
C CYS A 60 3.68 6.22 -10.56
N PRO A 61 4.81 6.90 -10.82
CA PRO A 61 4.93 7.81 -11.96
C PRO A 61 4.84 7.08 -13.32
N PHE A 62 5.00 5.75 -13.33
CA PHE A 62 4.95 4.92 -14.53
C PHE A 62 3.59 4.23 -14.74
N SER A 63 2.69 4.20 -13.74
CA SER A 63 1.42 3.48 -13.83
C SER A 63 0.37 4.19 -14.67
N ARG A 64 0.35 5.53 -14.70
CA ARG A 64 -0.66 6.34 -15.40
C ARG A 64 -0.65 6.18 -16.93
N TYR A 65 0.41 5.60 -17.48
CA TYR A 65 0.61 5.44 -18.93
C TYR A 65 1.05 4.02 -19.29
N ALA A 66 0.63 3.04 -18.50
CA ALA A 66 1.00 1.65 -18.74
C ALA A 66 0.63 1.19 -20.16
N ARG A 67 1.59 0.58 -20.86
CA ARG A 67 1.42 0.11 -22.24
C ARG A 67 1.12 -1.38 -22.23
N GLY A 68 -0.10 -1.74 -22.63
CA GLY A 68 -0.38 -3.05 -23.20
C GLY A 68 -0.83 -4.16 -22.26
N ASN A 69 -1.61 -3.89 -21.21
CA ASN A 69 -2.26 -4.98 -20.47
C ASN A 69 -3.76 -5.06 -20.77
N THR A 70 -4.14 -6.01 -21.63
CA THR A 70 -5.54 -6.32 -21.99
C THR A 70 -6.32 -6.98 -20.85
N TYR A 71 -5.64 -7.37 -19.75
CA TYR A 71 -6.27 -8.01 -18.57
C TYR A 71 -6.68 -7.02 -17.47
N ALA A 72 -6.25 -5.75 -17.55
CA ALA A 72 -6.64 -4.73 -16.57
C ALA A 72 -7.95 -4.05 -17.03
N THR A 73 -9.08 -4.71 -16.76
CA THR A 73 -10.42 -4.23 -17.15
C THR A 73 -11.01 -3.21 -16.19
N THR A 74 -10.39 -3.03 -15.01
CA THR A 74 -10.81 -2.04 -13.99
C THR A 74 -9.61 -1.25 -13.46
N PRO A 75 -9.82 -0.04 -12.90
CA PRO A 75 -8.74 0.71 -12.24
C PRO A 75 -8.03 -0.09 -11.14
N GLU A 76 -8.75 -0.86 -10.34
CA GLU A 76 -8.22 -1.63 -9.21
C GLU A 76 -7.30 -2.77 -9.68
N THR A 77 -7.68 -3.45 -10.77
CA THR A 77 -6.80 -4.45 -11.40
C THR A 77 -5.57 -3.77 -12.00
N HIS A 78 -5.73 -2.61 -12.65
CA HIS A 78 -4.62 -1.79 -13.15
C HIS A 78 -3.59 -1.52 -12.04
N PHE A 79 -4.02 -1.07 -10.86
CA PHE A 79 -3.10 -0.74 -9.75
C PHE A 79 -2.27 -1.93 -9.28
N GLY A 80 -2.87 -3.11 -9.10
CA GLY A 80 -2.16 -4.31 -8.63
C GLY A 80 -1.04 -4.80 -9.57
N TRP A 81 -1.14 -4.51 -10.87
CA TRP A 81 -0.12 -4.88 -11.86
C TRP A 81 1.05 -3.90 -11.97
N TYR A 82 0.83 -2.63 -11.65
CA TYR A 82 1.82 -1.56 -11.91
C TYR A 82 2.53 -1.03 -10.68
N TYR A 83 1.91 -1.18 -9.52
CA TYR A 83 2.50 -0.87 -8.22
C TYR A 83 1.92 -1.83 -7.18
N HIS A 84 2.78 -2.70 -6.66
CA HIS A 84 2.34 -3.76 -5.75
C HIS A 84 3.22 -3.77 -4.52
N TYR A 85 2.58 -3.84 -3.36
CA TYR A 85 3.23 -4.19 -2.11
C TYR A 85 2.82 -5.63 -1.76
N GLU A 86 3.80 -6.43 -1.40
CA GLU A 86 3.60 -7.83 -1.04
C GLU A 86 4.34 -8.13 0.26
N ALA A 87 3.62 -8.51 1.32
CA ALA A 87 4.24 -9.22 2.42
C ALA A 87 4.39 -10.68 2.02
N VAL A 88 5.63 -11.08 1.73
CA VAL A 88 6.00 -12.46 1.34
C VAL A 88 5.57 -13.48 2.41
N ALA A 89 5.40 -13.04 3.66
CA ALA A 89 4.95 -13.90 4.76
C ALA A 89 3.50 -14.41 4.64
N ASP A 90 2.62 -13.77 3.84
CA ASP A 90 1.17 -13.93 3.98
C ASP A 90 0.48 -14.68 2.82
N GLN A 91 1.13 -14.85 1.67
CA GLN A 91 0.46 -15.41 0.49
C GLN A 91 0.80 -16.88 0.21
N TRP A 92 2.06 -17.30 0.44
CA TRP A 92 2.51 -18.66 0.11
C TRP A 92 3.63 -19.10 1.04
N SER A 93 3.32 -19.91 2.05
CA SER A 93 4.29 -20.40 3.04
C SER A 93 5.45 -21.26 2.46
N ASN A 94 5.42 -21.56 1.15
CA ASN A 94 6.49 -22.26 0.41
C ASN A 94 7.25 -21.34 -0.57
N ASP A 95 7.09 -20.02 -0.48
CA ASP A 95 7.80 -19.10 -1.36
C ASP A 95 9.34 -19.20 -1.12
N PRO A 96 10.15 -19.55 -2.15
CA PRO A 96 11.60 -19.66 -2.03
C PRO A 96 12.26 -18.35 -1.55
N LEU A 97 11.59 -17.21 -1.72
CA LEU A 97 12.05 -15.92 -1.21
C LEU A 97 12.07 -15.86 0.32
N ILE A 98 11.15 -16.53 1.01
CA ILE A 98 11.12 -16.59 2.49
C ILE A 98 12.38 -17.27 3.02
N ALA A 99 12.76 -18.39 2.40
CA ALA A 99 13.97 -19.15 2.73
C ALA A 99 15.24 -18.33 2.49
N ARG A 100 15.22 -17.44 1.49
CA ARG A 100 16.29 -16.47 1.23
C ARG A 100 16.24 -15.25 2.15
N GLY A 101 15.28 -15.16 3.08
CA GLY A 101 15.20 -14.07 4.05
C GLY A 101 14.44 -12.83 3.56
N TYR A 102 13.74 -12.92 2.43
CA TYR A 102 12.80 -11.88 2.03
C TYR A 102 11.52 -11.98 2.89
N ARG A 103 10.94 -10.82 3.22
CA ARG A 103 9.75 -10.71 4.09
C ARG A 103 8.69 -9.82 3.50
N TRP A 104 9.11 -8.79 2.79
CA TRP A 104 8.24 -7.93 2.02
C TRP A 104 8.97 -7.47 0.77
N SER A 105 8.20 -7.18 -0.27
CA SER A 105 8.65 -6.48 -1.45
C SER A 105 7.67 -5.38 -1.85
N LEU A 106 8.23 -4.38 -2.51
CA LEU A 106 7.53 -3.28 -3.15
C LEU A 106 8.03 -3.24 -4.59
N ARG A 107 7.14 -3.44 -5.55
CA ARG A 107 7.49 -3.51 -6.96
C ARG A 107 6.72 -2.52 -7.82
N SER A 108 7.34 -2.14 -8.92
CA SER A 108 6.71 -1.43 -10.03
C SER A 108 7.27 -1.89 -11.37
N ILE A 109 6.45 -1.87 -12.41
CA ILE A 109 6.83 -2.12 -13.83
C ILE A 109 7.96 -1.21 -14.35
N GLY A 110 8.29 -0.15 -13.62
CA GLY A 110 9.37 0.75 -13.98
C GLY A 110 9.11 1.53 -15.28
N PRO A 111 10.18 2.12 -15.86
CA PRO A 111 10.07 3.05 -16.98
C PRO A 111 9.56 2.46 -18.30
N SER A 112 9.72 1.15 -18.49
CA SER A 112 9.27 0.40 -19.67
C SER A 112 7.76 0.45 -19.84
N ARG A 113 7.05 0.56 -18.71
CA ARG A 113 5.59 0.56 -18.62
C ARG A 113 4.92 -0.69 -19.17
N THR A 114 5.68 -1.76 -19.35
CA THR A 114 5.22 -2.99 -19.98
C THR A 114 5.52 -4.16 -19.07
N PHE A 115 4.51 -5.01 -18.86
CA PHE A 115 4.68 -6.26 -18.13
C PHE A 115 5.53 -7.20 -19.00
N ALA A 116 6.71 -7.57 -18.52
CA ALA A 116 7.66 -8.39 -19.27
C ALA A 116 7.29 -9.89 -19.33
N GLY A 117 6.11 -10.28 -18.86
CA GLY A 117 5.67 -11.69 -18.87
C GLY A 117 6.26 -12.55 -17.77
N VAL A 118 7.08 -11.97 -16.89
CA VAL A 118 7.78 -12.64 -15.79
C VAL A 118 7.35 -12.05 -14.45
N TRP A 119 7.16 -12.91 -13.45
CA TRP A 119 6.80 -12.49 -12.10
C TRP A 119 8.03 -12.06 -11.30
N GLU A 120 7.84 -11.14 -10.36
CA GLU A 120 8.91 -10.69 -9.44
C GLU A 120 9.54 -11.87 -8.71
N THR A 121 8.72 -12.82 -8.23
CA THR A 121 9.18 -14.02 -7.53
C THR A 121 10.13 -14.84 -8.40
N ASP A 122 9.83 -15.01 -9.68
CA ASP A 122 10.66 -15.77 -10.62
C ASP A 122 11.98 -15.04 -10.89
N ILE A 123 11.94 -13.70 -11.06
CA ILE A 123 13.14 -12.87 -11.27
C ILE A 123 14.07 -12.95 -10.05
N MET A 124 13.49 -12.86 -8.85
CA MET A 124 14.23 -12.95 -7.59
C MET A 124 14.73 -14.36 -7.29
N GLU A 125 13.97 -15.39 -7.66
CA GLU A 125 14.37 -16.79 -7.50
C GLU A 125 15.54 -17.13 -8.42
N GLN A 126 15.47 -16.71 -9.68
CA GLN A 126 16.51 -16.97 -10.68
C GLN A 126 17.73 -16.05 -10.55
N GLY A 127 17.62 -14.96 -9.79
CA GLY A 127 18.69 -13.95 -9.71
C GLY A 127 18.86 -13.15 -11.02
N SER A 128 17.85 -13.16 -11.91
CA SER A 128 17.96 -12.57 -13.24
C SER A 128 18.08 -11.04 -13.17
N THR A 129 18.96 -10.47 -13.99
CA THR A 129 19.11 -9.02 -14.17
C THR A 129 18.36 -8.48 -15.37
N ASP A 130 17.89 -9.35 -16.27
CA ASP A 130 17.37 -8.97 -17.60
C ASP A 130 16.08 -8.15 -17.52
N TYR A 131 15.36 -8.31 -16.43
CA TYR A 131 14.05 -7.69 -16.19
C TYR A 131 14.06 -6.77 -14.97
N ILE A 132 15.22 -6.32 -14.51
CA ILE A 132 15.34 -5.42 -13.35
C ILE A 132 15.74 -4.01 -13.80
N TYR A 133 15.23 -3.01 -13.10
CA TYR A 133 15.61 -1.62 -13.32
C TYR A 133 17.11 -1.43 -13.11
N ASP A 134 17.78 -0.92 -14.14
CA ASP A 134 19.19 -0.56 -14.11
C ASP A 134 19.32 0.97 -13.90
N PRO A 135 19.91 1.43 -12.78
CA PRO A 135 20.06 2.85 -12.51
C PRO A 135 21.00 3.57 -13.48
N THR A 136 21.87 2.85 -14.21
CA THR A 136 22.79 3.43 -15.19
C THR A 136 22.09 3.82 -16.50
N ASN A 137 20.93 3.22 -16.79
CA ASN A 137 20.12 3.52 -17.97
C ASN A 137 18.75 4.16 -17.64
N GLY A 138 18.47 4.42 -16.36
CA GLY A 138 17.44 5.35 -15.91
C GLY A 138 16.07 5.09 -16.52
N THR A 139 15.45 6.11 -17.11
CA THR A 139 14.11 5.99 -17.72
C THR A 139 14.06 5.15 -19.01
N VAL A 140 15.20 4.69 -19.53
CA VAL A 140 15.27 3.79 -20.69
C VAL A 140 15.24 2.32 -20.24
N SER A 141 15.40 2.06 -18.94
CA SER A 141 15.37 0.71 -18.40
C SER A 141 14.08 -0.02 -18.71
N ILE A 142 14.22 -1.28 -19.14
CA ILE A 142 13.08 -2.14 -19.44
C ILE A 142 12.52 -2.83 -18.18
N GLY A 143 13.27 -2.79 -17.08
CA GLY A 143 13.03 -3.67 -15.96
C GLY A 143 12.17 -3.11 -14.83
N TRP A 144 11.73 -4.05 -13.99
CA TRP A 144 10.99 -3.81 -12.78
C TRP A 144 11.84 -3.08 -11.75
N ILE A 145 11.25 -2.06 -11.13
CA ILE A 145 11.79 -1.47 -9.91
C ILE A 145 11.32 -2.36 -8.78
N VAL A 146 12.26 -2.91 -8.03
CA VAL A 146 11.98 -3.87 -6.98
C VAL A 146 12.74 -3.46 -5.73
N TYR A 147 12.02 -3.31 -4.63
CA TYR A 147 12.56 -2.92 -3.35
C TYR A 147 12.09 -3.90 -2.28
N THR A 148 12.98 -4.36 -1.43
CA THR A 148 12.69 -5.39 -0.44
C THR A 148 13.20 -5.01 0.94
N ASN A 149 12.96 -5.86 1.94
CA ASN A 149 13.60 -5.73 3.25
C ASN A 149 15.14 -5.83 3.22
N LYS A 150 15.74 -6.26 2.09
CA LYS A 150 17.19 -6.24 1.86
C LYS A 150 17.66 -5.01 1.07
N GLY A 151 16.75 -4.10 0.72
CA GLY A 151 17.02 -2.91 -0.09
C GLY A 151 16.60 -3.05 -1.55
N PHE A 152 17.14 -2.19 -2.40
CA PHE A 152 16.90 -2.21 -3.84
C PHE A 152 17.46 -3.49 -4.46
N TYR A 153 16.63 -4.22 -5.19
CA TYR A 153 17.03 -5.44 -5.85
C TYR A 153 17.58 -5.12 -7.23
N ALA A 154 18.87 -5.40 -7.45
CA ALA A 154 19.60 -5.15 -8.69
C ALA A 154 19.98 -6.45 -9.43
N GLY A 155 19.41 -7.59 -9.02
CA GLY A 155 19.74 -8.93 -9.51
C GLY A 155 20.88 -9.61 -8.76
N GLY A 156 21.10 -10.89 -9.07
CA GLY A 156 22.13 -11.74 -8.44
C GLY A 156 21.63 -12.59 -7.26
N PRO A 157 22.35 -13.68 -6.91
CA PRO A 157 21.98 -14.56 -5.82
C PRO A 157 22.38 -13.95 -4.46
N TYR A 158 21.39 -13.69 -3.60
CA TYR A 158 21.60 -13.39 -2.18
C TYR A 158 20.81 -14.35 -1.29
#